data_AF-A0A022R209-F1
#
_entry.id   AF-A0A022R209-F1
#
_cell.length_a   1.000
_cell.length_b   1.000
_cell.length_c   1.000
_cell.angle_alpha   90.00
_cell.angle_beta   90.00
_cell.angle_gamma   90.00
#
_symmetry.space_group_name_H-M   'P 1'
#
loop_
_entity.id
_entity.type
_entity.pdbx_description
1 polymer ?
#
loop_
_entity_poly.entity_id
_entity_poly.type
_entity_poly.pdbx_seq_one_letter_code
_entity_poly.pdbx_strand_id
1 'polypeptide(L)'
;MGPKTDIGWDFGDMVGENRKKIKCKLCQVVTTGGITRLKQHIAHISGEVEACKKAPKGISVMLRKYLQESKTARELMKKRKETTIMSIREESRHIHDVDTESSSENDDEQGSRYANKEYLSQMENKQLRNAMRESRKQAFDEEERMRYNDGI
;
A
#
# COMPACT_ATOMS: atom_id res chain seq x y z
N MET A 1 -4.00 -12.67 10.86
CA MET A 1 -2.52 -12.67 10.93
C MET A 1 -2.12 -11.54 11.86
N GLY A 2 -1.67 -11.86 13.08
CA GLY A 2 -1.25 -10.84 14.06
C GLY A 2 0.03 -10.10 13.63
N PRO A 3 0.40 -9.01 14.31
CA PRO A 3 1.62 -8.28 14.01
C PRO A 3 2.83 -9.20 14.18
N LYS A 4 3.61 -9.38 13.12
CA LYS A 4 4.83 -10.18 13.15
C LYS A 4 5.85 -9.48 14.05
N THR A 5 6.31 -10.17 15.09
CA THR A 5 7.33 -9.67 16.01
C THR A 5 8.63 -9.42 15.25
N ASP A 6 9.31 -8.33 15.60
CA ASP A 6 10.53 -7.92 14.92
C ASP A 6 11.70 -8.83 15.31
N ILE A 7 12.40 -9.41 14.32
CA ILE A 7 13.52 -10.34 14.53
C ILE A 7 14.69 -9.74 15.34
N GLY A 8 14.78 -8.42 15.45
CA GLY A 8 15.82 -7.77 16.24
C GLY A 8 15.71 -8.07 17.73
N TRP A 9 14.50 -8.37 18.23
CA TRP A 9 14.25 -8.63 19.65
C TRP A 9 14.86 -9.95 20.13
N ASP A 10 15.13 -10.88 19.22
CA ASP A 10 15.84 -12.11 19.55
C ASP A 10 17.27 -11.83 20.05
N PHE A 11 17.86 -10.70 19.64
CA PHE A 11 19.26 -10.36 19.91
C PHE A 11 19.48 -9.21 20.89
N GLY A 12 18.41 -8.66 21.48
CA GLY A 12 18.57 -7.59 22.46
C GLY A 12 17.39 -7.40 23.38
N ASP A 13 17.68 -6.86 24.56
CA ASP A 13 16.72 -6.60 25.63
C ASP A 13 16.66 -5.11 25.93
N MET A 14 15.46 -4.60 26.23
CA MET A 14 15.30 -3.21 26.65
C MET A 14 15.99 -2.97 27.99
N VAL A 15 16.65 -1.82 28.12
CA VAL A 15 17.32 -1.42 29.36
C VAL A 15 16.48 -0.40 30.09
N GLY A 16 15.84 -0.85 31.18
CA GLY A 16 14.94 -0.04 31.99
C GLY A 16 13.66 0.35 31.25
N GLU A 17 13.10 1.51 31.58
CA GLU A 17 11.85 2.01 31.01
C GLU A 17 12.04 2.69 29.64
N ASN A 18 13.30 2.89 29.22
CA ASN A 18 13.65 3.58 27.99
C ASN A 18 13.63 2.63 26.79
N ARG A 19 12.53 2.63 26.02
CA ARG A 19 12.38 1.85 24.76
C ARG A 19 13.45 2.15 23.69
N LYS A 20 14.20 3.24 23.84
CA LYS A 20 15.29 3.63 22.94
C LYS A 20 16.65 3.02 23.32
N LYS A 21 16.79 2.45 24.52
CA LYS A 21 18.03 1.84 25.00
C LYS A 21 17.88 0.32 24.97
N ILE A 22 18.72 -0.35 24.18
CA ILE A 22 18.67 -1.80 24.02
C ILE A 22 20.06 -2.38 24.23
N LYS A 23 20.16 -3.37 25.11
CA LYS A 23 21.38 -4.13 25.38
C LYS A 23 21.50 -5.25 24.36
N CYS A 24 22.61 -5.28 23.63
CA CYS A 24 22.92 -6.38 22.73
C CYS A 24 23.26 -7.65 23.52
N LYS A 25 22.56 -8.77 23.27
CA LYS A 25 22.83 -10.06 23.94
C LYS A 25 24.21 -10.63 23.60
N LEU A 26 24.73 -10.32 22.42
CA LEU A 26 25.98 -10.88 21.90
C LEU A 26 27.21 -10.21 22.52
N CYS A 27 27.26 -8.88 22.55
CA CYS A 27 28.42 -8.12 23.02
C CYS A 27 28.18 -7.35 24.34
N GLN A 28 26.95 -7.35 24.85
CA GLN A 28 26.52 -6.65 26.08
C GLN A 28 26.63 -5.11 26.02
N VAL A 29 26.95 -4.54 24.85
CA VAL A 29 26.93 -3.09 24.61
C VAL A 29 25.48 -2.60 24.56
N VAL A 30 25.22 -1.45 25.19
CA VAL A 30 23.94 -0.77 25.12
C VAL A 30 23.94 0.16 23.92
N THR A 31 23.03 -0.09 22.99
CA THR A 31 22.78 0.78 21.84
C THR A 31 21.68 1.79 22.17
N THR A 32 21.89 3.05 21.78
CA THR A 32 20.89 4.12 21.87
C THR A 32 20.27 4.37 20.50
N GLY A 33 18.95 4.48 20.43
CA GLY A 33 18.19 4.66 19.18
C GLY A 33 17.33 3.46 18.79
N GLY A 34 17.07 2.56 19.74
CA GLY A 34 16.10 1.48 19.63
C GLY A 34 16.54 0.32 18.73
N ILE A 35 15.56 -0.48 18.30
CA ILE A 35 15.79 -1.78 17.65
C ILE A 35 16.54 -1.65 16.32
N THR A 36 16.35 -0.54 15.61
CA THR A 36 17.03 -0.27 14.34
C THR A 36 18.54 -0.21 14.50
N ARG A 37 19.03 0.48 15.54
CA ARG A 37 20.46 0.62 15.82
C ARG A 37 21.06 -0.69 16.27
N LEU A 38 20.33 -1.48 17.07
CA LEU A 38 20.76 -2.84 17.43
C LEU A 38 20.95 -3.72 16.18
N LYS A 39 20.01 -3.69 15.23
CA LYS A 39 20.15 -4.49 13.99
C LYS A 39 21.36 -4.04 13.18
N GLN A 40 21.61 -2.74 13.03
CA GLN A 40 22.78 -2.23 12.32
C GLN A 40 24.09 -2.66 13.00
N HIS A 41 24.15 -2.57 14.33
CA HIS A 41 25.27 -3.03 15.15
C HIS A 41 25.61 -4.50 14.89
N ILE A 42 24.61 -5.40 14.92
CA ILE A 42 24.82 -6.85 14.71
C ILE A 42 25.10 -7.17 13.25
N ALA A 43 24.41 -6.51 12.32
CA ALA A 43 24.56 -6.73 10.89
C ALA A 43 25.89 -6.20 10.32
N HIS A 44 26.71 -5.50 11.12
CA HIS A 44 27.94 -4.82 10.67
C HIS A 44 27.65 -3.93 9.45
N ILE A 45 26.59 -3.14 9.55
CA ILE A 45 26.28 -2.13 8.54
C ILE A 45 27.03 -0.87 8.92
N SER A 46 27.96 -0.45 8.06
CA SER A 46 28.75 0.76 8.24
C SER A 46 27.85 1.99 8.36
N GLY A 47 28.19 2.90 9.26
CA GLY A 47 27.43 4.11 9.55
C GLY A 47 27.79 4.68 10.91
N GLU A 48 26.82 5.23 11.62
CA GLU A 48 26.97 5.89 12.93
C GLU A 48 26.81 4.90 14.10
N VAL A 49 26.92 3.59 13.86
CA VAL A 49 26.85 2.56 14.91
C VAL A 49 28.05 1.63 14.79
N GLU A 50 28.76 1.48 15.89
CA GLU A 50 29.87 0.53 15.99
C GLU A 50 29.43 -0.89 15.65
N ALA A 51 30.30 -1.67 15.01
CA ALA A 51 30.02 -3.05 14.67
C ALA A 51 30.12 -3.98 15.90
N CYS A 52 29.28 -5.01 15.96
CA CYS A 52 29.29 -5.99 17.04
C CYS A 52 30.54 -6.87 17.00
N LYS A 53 31.46 -6.70 17.94
CA LYS A 53 32.70 -7.48 18.04
C LYS A 53 32.48 -8.98 18.30
N LYS A 54 31.34 -9.35 18.89
CA LYS A 54 31.02 -10.74 19.27
C LYS A 54 29.95 -11.39 18.37
N ALA A 55 29.49 -10.71 17.32
CA ALA A 55 28.46 -11.28 16.45
C ALA A 55 29.04 -12.39 15.55
N PRO A 56 28.45 -13.60 15.56
CA PRO A 56 28.79 -14.65 14.61
C PRO A 56 28.45 -14.22 13.18
N LYS A 57 29.32 -14.58 12.22
CA LYS A 57 29.14 -14.24 10.79
C LYS A 57 27.76 -14.64 10.25
N GLY A 58 27.24 -15.82 10.63
CA GLY A 58 25.93 -16.31 10.20
C GLY A 58 24.78 -15.37 10.60
N ILE A 59 24.80 -14.87 11.83
CA ILE A 59 23.79 -13.94 12.35
C ILE A 59 23.91 -12.59 11.64
N SER A 60 25.13 -12.06 11.50
CA SER A 60 25.37 -10.77 10.82
C SER A 60 24.90 -10.81 9.35
N VAL A 61 25.17 -11.89 8.62
CA VAL A 61 24.72 -12.06 7.23
C VAL A 61 23.20 -12.19 7.14
N MET A 62 22.59 -13.00 8.01
CA MET A 62 21.14 -13.17 8.06
C MET A 62 20.43 -11.84 8.32
N LEU A 63 20.88 -11.08 9.32
CA LEU A 63 20.27 -9.80 9.68
C LEU A 63 20.47 -8.74 8.58
N ARG A 64 21.63 -8.75 7.91
CA ARG A 64 21.90 -7.88 6.76
C ARG A 64 20.94 -8.17 5.60
N LYS A 65 20.73 -9.45 5.27
CA LYS A 65 19.77 -9.86 4.22
C LYS A 65 18.36 -9.40 4.53
N TYR A 66 17.89 -9.65 5.76
CA TYR A 66 16.56 -9.21 6.20
C TYR A 66 16.36 -7.68 6.06
N LEU A 67 17.37 -6.90 6.47
CA LEU A 67 17.31 -5.45 6.31
C LEU A 67 17.26 -5.03 4.84
N GLN A 68 18.02 -5.70 3.98
CA GLN A 68 18.02 -5.41 2.54
C GLN A 68 16.68 -5.77 1.88
N GLU A 69 16.10 -6.92 2.21
CA GLU A 69 14.76 -7.34 1.74
C GLU A 69 13.67 -6.37 2.19
N SER A 70 13.74 -5.88 3.43
CA SER A 70 12.78 -4.88 3.92
C SER A 70 12.89 -3.56 3.15
N LYS A 71 14.11 -3.17 2.77
CA LYS A 71 14.36 -1.97 1.95
C LYS A 71 13.82 -2.15 0.53
N THR A 72 14.12 -3.28 -0.12
CA THR A 72 13.63 -3.54 -1.49
C THR A 72 12.11 -3.63 -1.54
N ALA A 73 11.48 -4.28 -0.55
CA ALA A 73 10.02 -4.34 -0.44
C ALA A 73 9.40 -2.94 -0.33
N ARG A 74 9.99 -2.06 0.49
CA ARG A 74 9.55 -0.66 0.63
C ARG A 74 9.66 0.11 -0.67
N GLU A 75 10.79 -0.01 -1.38
CA GLU A 75 10.99 0.65 -2.67
C GLU A 75 10.00 0.14 -3.73
N LEU A 76 9.73 -1.16 -3.78
CA LEU A 76 8.74 -1.74 -4.68
C LEU A 76 7.33 -1.20 -4.39
N MET A 77 6.94 -1.12 -3.12
CA MET A 77 5.66 -0.51 -2.74
C MET A 77 5.58 0.96 -3.14
N LYS A 78 6.67 1.72 -2.99
CA LYS A 78 6.74 3.12 -3.41
C LYS A 78 6.53 3.24 -4.93
N LYS A 79 7.25 2.44 -5.73
CA LYS A 79 7.09 2.39 -7.19
C LYS A 79 5.66 2.03 -7.60
N ARG A 80 5.05 1.01 -6.97
CA ARG A 80 3.65 0.63 -7.25
C ARG A 80 2.66 1.77 -6.96
N LYS A 81 2.87 2.52 -5.87
CA LYS A 81 2.02 3.68 -5.55
C LYS A 81 2.19 4.77 -6.60
N GLU A 82 3.42 5.04 -7.01
CA GLU A 82 3.73 6.05 -8.02
C GLU A 82 3.13 5.69 -9.40
N THR A 83 3.26 4.44 -9.85
CA THR A 83 2.64 3.98 -11.10
C THR A 83 1.13 4.09 -11.06
N THR A 84 0.50 3.76 -9.93
CA THR A 84 -0.96 3.89 -9.74
C THR A 84 -1.41 5.36 -9.81
N ILE A 85 -0.64 6.27 -9.23
CA ILE A 85 -0.94 7.71 -9.30
C ILE A 85 -0.79 8.24 -10.74
N MET A 86 0.24 7.79 -11.47
CA MET A 86 0.44 8.15 -12.87
C MET A 86 -0.72 7.67 -13.75
N SER A 87 -1.18 6.42 -13.58
CA SER A 87 -2.30 5.91 -14.36
C SER A 87 -3.60 6.67 -14.12
N ILE A 88 -3.89 7.04 -12.86
CA ILE A 88 -5.08 7.86 -12.53
C ILE A 88 -4.99 9.26 -13.16
N ARG A 89 -3.80 9.87 -13.18
CA ARG A 89 -3.59 11.18 -13.83
C ARG A 89 -3.75 11.11 -15.34
N GLU A 90 -3.28 10.03 -15.97
CA GLU A 90 -3.43 9.78 -17.41
C GLU A 90 -4.92 9.63 -17.77
N GLU A 91 -5.66 8.83 -17.00
CA GLU A 91 -7.10 8.62 -17.17
C GLU A 91 -7.89 9.93 -16.98
N SER A 92 -7.48 10.77 -16.03
CA SER A 92 -8.09 12.09 -15.81
C SER A 92 -7.83 13.08 -16.96
N ARG A 93 -6.77 12.89 -17.75
CA ARG A 93 -6.45 13.75 -18.91
C ARG A 93 -7.33 13.44 -20.13
N HIS A 94 -7.95 12.26 -20.18
CA HIS A 94 -8.87 11.85 -21.25
C HIS A 94 -10.32 12.34 -21.07
N ILE A 95 -10.64 13.04 -19.98
CA ILE A 95 -12.01 13.54 -19.71
C ILE A 95 -12.22 14.96 -20.28
N HIS A 96 -11.19 15.61 -20.83
CA HIS A 96 -11.26 17.02 -21.23
C HIS A 96 -11.25 17.31 -22.75
N ASP A 97 -11.73 16.38 -23.56
CA ASP A 97 -12.11 16.63 -24.97
C ASP A 97 -13.43 15.89 -25.28
N VAL A 98 -14.54 16.43 -24.80
CA VAL A 98 -15.88 16.05 -25.30
C VAL A 98 -16.58 17.32 -25.72
N ASP A 99 -16.12 17.89 -26.83
CA ASP A 99 -16.88 18.78 -27.71
C ASP A 99 -16.07 18.94 -29.01
N THR A 100 -16.16 17.98 -29.92
CA THR A 100 -16.03 18.18 -31.37
C THR A 100 -16.50 16.90 -32.06
N GLU A 101 -17.78 16.92 -32.41
CA GLU A 101 -18.33 16.28 -33.60
C GLU A 101 -17.31 16.12 -34.75
N SER A 102 -17.00 14.89 -35.14
CA SER A 102 -16.53 14.63 -36.50
C SER A 102 -16.82 13.19 -36.92
N SER A 103 -17.72 13.06 -37.87
CA SER A 103 -17.95 11.90 -38.69
C SER A 103 -16.72 11.59 -39.54
N SER A 104 -16.24 10.35 -39.55
CA SER A 104 -15.88 9.68 -40.80
C SER A 104 -15.66 8.19 -40.58
N GLU A 105 -16.24 7.44 -41.49
CA GLU A 105 -16.24 5.98 -41.65
C GLU A 105 -14.84 5.47 -41.96
N ASN A 106 -14.48 4.26 -41.50
CA ASN A 106 -13.64 3.29 -42.21
C ASN A 106 -13.66 1.92 -41.50
N ASP A 107 -13.83 0.86 -42.30
CA ASP A 107 -13.95 -0.56 -41.96
C ASP A 107 -12.65 -1.20 -41.47
N ASP A 108 -12.71 -1.98 -40.37
CA ASP A 108 -11.78 -3.10 -40.09
C ASP A 108 -12.41 -4.07 -39.07
N GLU A 109 -12.85 -5.24 -39.57
CA GLU A 109 -13.74 -6.22 -38.90
C GLU A 109 -13.11 -6.95 -37.69
N GLN A 110 -11.84 -6.70 -37.35
CA GLN A 110 -11.15 -7.30 -36.20
C GLN A 110 -11.23 -6.44 -34.91
N GLY A 111 -11.54 -5.14 -35.03
CA GLY A 111 -11.72 -4.21 -33.89
C GLY A 111 -13.05 -4.38 -33.13
N SER A 112 -14.01 -5.09 -33.75
CA SER A 112 -15.39 -5.20 -33.28
C SER A 112 -15.54 -5.95 -31.94
N ARG A 113 -14.76 -7.02 -31.69
CA ARG A 113 -14.90 -7.82 -30.45
C ARG A 113 -14.39 -7.12 -29.19
N TYR A 114 -13.32 -6.33 -29.30
CA TYR A 114 -12.77 -5.58 -28.17
C TYR A 114 -13.57 -4.31 -27.89
N ALA A 115 -13.96 -3.57 -28.93
CA ALA A 115 -14.83 -2.39 -28.79
C ALA A 115 -16.21 -2.73 -28.21
N ASN A 116 -16.82 -3.87 -28.60
CA ASN A 116 -18.08 -4.32 -28.01
C ASN A 116 -17.96 -4.68 -26.52
N LYS A 117 -16.85 -5.32 -26.10
CA LYS A 117 -16.65 -5.65 -24.68
C LYS A 117 -16.51 -4.39 -23.82
N GLU A 118 -15.81 -3.38 -24.33
CA GLU A 118 -15.65 -2.11 -23.64
C GLU A 118 -16.96 -1.31 -23.61
N TYR A 119 -17.73 -1.29 -24.69
CA TYR A 119 -19.05 -0.66 -24.74
C TYR A 119 -20.06 -1.33 -23.79
N LEU A 120 -20.07 -2.67 -23.75
CA LEU A 120 -20.89 -3.43 -22.81
C LEU A 120 -20.49 -3.14 -21.36
N SER A 121 -19.20 -3.14 -21.05
CA SER A 121 -18.68 -2.78 -19.72
C SER A 121 -19.02 -1.33 -19.34
N GLN A 122 -18.98 -0.39 -20.30
CA GLN A 122 -19.40 0.99 -20.07
C GLN A 122 -20.90 1.11 -19.79
N MET A 123 -21.74 0.37 -20.53
CA MET A 123 -23.18 0.32 -20.26
C MET A 123 -23.49 -0.32 -18.91
N GLU A 124 -22.86 -1.44 -18.55
CA GLU A 124 -23.02 -2.08 -17.24
C GLU A 124 -22.63 -1.13 -16.10
N ASN A 125 -21.51 -0.42 -16.24
CA ASN A 125 -21.09 0.58 -15.26
C ASN A 125 -22.05 1.76 -15.16
N LYS A 126 -22.63 2.20 -16.30
CA LYS A 126 -23.64 3.27 -16.32
C LYS A 126 -24.93 2.82 -15.65
N GLN A 127 -25.39 1.60 -15.92
CA GLN A 127 -26.55 1.01 -15.27
C GLN A 127 -26.33 0.85 -13.77
N LEU A 128 -25.16 0.38 -13.34
CA LEU A 128 -24.81 0.23 -11.92
C LEU A 128 -24.81 1.58 -11.19
N ARG A 129 -24.25 2.64 -11.80
CA ARG A 129 -24.28 4.00 -11.21
C ARG A 129 -25.71 4.53 -11.09
N ASN A 130 -26.54 4.31 -12.10
CA ASN A 130 -27.95 4.72 -12.06
C ASN A 130 -28.72 3.96 -10.99
N ALA A 131 -28.56 2.64 -10.90
CA ALA A 131 -29.19 1.80 -9.89
C ALA A 131 -28.77 2.22 -8.47
N MET A 132 -27.49 2.55 -8.25
CA MET A 132 -27.01 3.06 -6.96
C MET A 132 -27.63 4.43 -6.61
N ARG A 133 -27.84 5.30 -7.60
CA ARG A 133 -28.48 6.61 -7.42
C ARG A 133 -29.97 6.46 -7.11
N GLU A 134 -30.64 5.55 -7.81
CA GLU A 134 -32.05 5.23 -7.60
C GLU A 134 -32.28 4.55 -6.26
N SER A 135 -31.46 3.58 -5.87
CA SER A 135 -31.51 2.94 -4.56
C SER A 135 -31.30 3.95 -3.43
N ARG A 136 -30.34 4.88 -3.58
CA ARG A 136 -30.15 5.98 -2.63
C ARG A 136 -31.39 6.86 -2.54
N LYS A 137 -32.00 7.21 -3.67
CA LYS A 137 -33.22 8.02 -3.71
C LYS A 137 -34.42 7.28 -3.10
N GLN A 138 -34.60 6.00 -3.41
CA GLN A 138 -35.64 5.16 -2.82
C GLN A 138 -35.48 5.03 -1.31
N ALA A 139 -34.26 4.85 -0.80
CA ALA A 139 -34.03 4.81 0.64
C ALA A 139 -34.45 6.13 1.32
N PHE A 140 -34.16 7.28 0.70
CA PHE A 140 -34.65 8.58 1.20
C PHE A 140 -36.17 8.70 1.11
N ASP A 141 -36.77 8.34 -0.02
CA ASP A 141 -38.22 8.40 -0.24
C ASP A 141 -38.97 7.41 0.69
N GLU A 142 -38.38 6.25 1.01
CA GLU A 142 -38.91 5.24 1.93
C GLU A 142 -38.76 5.66 3.39
N GLU A 143 -37.63 6.26 3.78
CA GLU A 143 -37.44 6.86 5.10
C GLU A 143 -38.44 8.01 5.34
N GLU A 144 -38.69 8.83 4.32
CA GLU A 144 -39.70 9.89 4.35
C GLU A 144 -41.12 9.32 4.44
N ARG A 145 -41.42 8.23 3.71
CA ARG A 145 -42.71 7.53 3.77
C ARG A 145 -42.94 6.88 5.13
N MET A 146 -41.92 6.22 5.70
CA MET A 146 -41.98 5.61 7.03
C MET A 146 -42.23 6.67 8.11
N ARG A 147 -41.54 7.82 8.01
CA ARG A 147 -41.76 8.97 8.89
C ARG A 147 -43.18 9.55 8.80
N TYR A 148 -43.79 9.53 7.62
CA TYR A 148 -45.17 9.97 7.41
C TYR A 148 -46.19 8.95 7.95
N ASN A 149 -45.91 7.66 7.84
CA ASN A 149 -46.80 6.58 8.29
C ASN A 149 -46.79 6.35 9.81
N ASP A 150 -45.71 6.69 10.52
CA ASP A 150 -45.64 6.72 12.00
C ASP A 150 -46.24 8.00 12.61
N GLY A 151 -46.83 8.86 11.78
CA GLY A 151 -47.41 10.16 12.15
C GLY A 151 -48.90 10.28 11.85
N ILE A 152 -49.74 9.32 12.29
CA ILE A 152 -51.15 9.43 12.76
C ILE A 152 -51.64 8.04 13.18
#